data_AF-A0A956H2J9-F1
#
_entry.id   AF-A0A956H2J9-F1
#
_cell.length_a   1.000
_cell.length_b   1.000
_cell.length_c   1.000
_cell.angle_alpha   90.00
_cell.angle_beta   90.00
_cell.angle_gamma   90.00
#
_symmetry.space_group_name_H-M   'P 1'
#
loop_
_entity.id
_entity.type
_entity.pdbx_description
1 polymer ?
#
loop_
_entity_poly.entity_id
_entity_poly.type
_entity_poly.pdbx_seq_one_letter_code
_entity_poly.pdbx_strand_id
1 'polypeptide(L)'
;CASCHVLMDPIGLGLENYDGVGRFRTIDNGEPIDALSEIDGVAFEGAYELGAAVRDKPKFSLCTVLNLYRHATGHVETSGEIERLFQVDDAFMAADYRFRDAVVELVASRAFRYVGEEM
;
A
#
# COMPACT_ATOMS: atom_id res chain seq x y z
N CYS A 1 1.55 -20.61 -10.98
CA CYS A 1 2.53 -19.82 -11.72
C CYS A 1 1.80 -18.69 -12.44
N ALA A 2 1.30 -18.87 -13.66
CA ALA A 2 0.64 -17.81 -14.44
C ALA A 2 -0.40 -16.98 -13.66
N SER A 3 -1.28 -17.60 -12.86
CA SER A 3 -2.31 -16.89 -12.10
C SER A 3 -1.77 -15.84 -11.12
N CYS A 4 -0.64 -16.10 -10.46
CA CYS A 4 -0.02 -15.13 -9.54
C CYS A 4 0.76 -14.08 -10.32
N HIS A 5 1.45 -14.49 -11.38
CA HIS A 5 2.24 -13.63 -12.25
C HIS A 5 1.39 -12.56 -12.95
N VAL A 6 0.14 -12.88 -13.32
CA VAL A 6 -0.83 -11.91 -13.84
C VAL A 6 -1.03 -10.71 -12.90
N LEU A 7 -0.91 -10.91 -11.59
CA LEU A 7 -1.06 -9.84 -10.60
C LEU A 7 0.29 -9.21 -10.19
N MET A 8 1.34 -10.03 -10.08
CA MET A 8 2.61 -9.62 -9.50
C MET A 8 3.57 -8.98 -10.51
N ASP A 9 3.66 -9.56 -11.71
CA ASP A 9 4.66 -9.14 -12.70
C ASP A 9 4.49 -7.69 -13.14
N PRO A 10 3.27 -7.17 -13.37
CA PRO A 10 3.13 -5.77 -13.80
C PRO A 10 3.73 -4.77 -12.78
N ILE A 11 3.47 -5.00 -11.49
CA ILE A 11 4.01 -4.16 -10.42
C ILE A 11 5.53 -4.34 -10.30
N GLY A 12 6.01 -5.58 -10.39
CA GLY A 12 7.45 -5.89 -10.30
C GLY A 12 8.25 -5.28 -11.44
N LEU A 13 7.82 -5.50 -12.69
CA LEU A 13 8.45 -4.95 -13.90
C LEU A 13 8.36 -3.42 -13.94
N GLY A 14 7.25 -2.85 -13.48
CA GLY A 14 7.11 -1.41 -13.29
C GLY A 14 8.06 -0.81 -12.26
N LEU A 15 8.71 -1.63 -11.43
CA LEU A 15 9.74 -1.24 -10.46
C LEU A 15 11.14 -1.70 -10.85
N GLU A 16 11.35 -2.23 -12.06
CA GLU A 16 12.59 -2.86 -12.51
C GLU A 16 13.80 -1.88 -12.52
N ASN A 17 13.52 -0.58 -12.55
CA ASN A 17 14.55 0.45 -12.36
C ASN A 17 15.21 0.42 -10.97
N TYR A 18 14.73 -0.36 -10.01
CA TYR A 18 15.34 -0.53 -8.69
C TYR A 18 15.82 -1.97 -8.53
N ASP A 19 17.10 -2.15 -8.21
CA ASP A 19 17.61 -3.49 -7.87
C ASP A 19 17.17 -3.94 -6.46
N GLY A 20 17.53 -5.16 -6.06
CA GLY A 20 17.11 -5.75 -4.78
C GLY A 20 17.57 -5.00 -3.52
N VAL A 21 18.49 -4.03 -3.63
CA VAL A 21 18.89 -3.15 -2.52
C VAL A 21 18.34 -1.72 -2.68
N GLY A 22 17.52 -1.47 -3.70
CA GLY A 22 16.86 -0.20 -3.96
C GLY A 22 17.70 0.80 -4.75
N ARG A 23 18.80 0.38 -5.41
CA ARG A 23 19.59 1.29 -6.23
C ARG A 23 18.94 1.48 -7.60
N PHE A 24 18.83 2.73 -8.02
CA PHE A 24 18.28 3.07 -9.33
C PHE A 24 19.21 2.65 -10.48
N ARG A 25 18.62 2.16 -11.56
CA ARG A 25 19.29 1.67 -12.77
C ARG A 25 18.44 1.89 -14.02
N THR A 26 19.12 2.05 -15.15
CA THR A 26 18.50 2.21 -16.48
C THR A 26 18.88 1.09 -17.44
N ILE A 27 19.87 0.26 -17.07
CA ILE A 27 20.38 -0.86 -17.85
C ILE A 27 20.37 -2.10 -16.96
N ASP A 28 19.93 -3.24 -17.51
CA ASP A 28 20.11 -4.57 -16.94
C ASP A 28 20.69 -5.52 -17.97
N ASN A 29 21.71 -6.30 -17.59
CA ASN A 29 22.37 -7.25 -18.49
C ASN A 29 22.81 -6.67 -19.85
N GLY A 30 23.11 -5.36 -19.90
CA GLY A 30 23.52 -4.66 -21.12
C GLY A 30 22.37 -4.07 -21.94
N GLU A 31 21.12 -4.31 -21.55
CA GLU A 31 19.92 -3.84 -22.23
C GLU A 31 19.21 -2.72 -21.46
N PRO A 32 18.56 -1.75 -22.15
CA PRO A 32 17.70 -0.78 -21.50
C PRO A 32 16.55 -1.43 -20.73
N ILE A 33 16.27 -0.90 -19.55
CA ILE A 33 15.12 -1.33 -18.75
C ILE A 33 13.85 -0.70 -19.33
N ASP A 34 12.85 -1.54 -19.58
CA ASP A 34 11.48 -1.14 -19.90
C ASP A 34 10.63 -1.31 -18.63
N ALA A 35 10.22 -0.18 -18.05
CA ALA A 35 9.40 -0.13 -16.84
C ALA A 35 7.94 0.23 -17.14
N LEU A 36 7.52 0.19 -18.42
CA LEU A 36 6.13 0.39 -18.81
C LEU A 36 5.28 -0.80 -18.36
N SER A 37 4.21 -0.52 -17.63
CA SER A 37 3.29 -1.56 -17.15
C SER A 37 1.87 -1.05 -16.92
N GLU A 38 1.03 -1.89 -16.30
CA GLU A 38 -0.33 -1.50 -15.90
C GLU A 38 -0.76 -2.06 -14.54
N ILE A 39 -1.70 -1.36 -13.90
CA ILE A 39 -2.39 -1.84 -12.69
C ILE A 39 -3.90 -1.56 -12.78
N ASP A 40 -4.69 -2.63 -12.83
CA ASP A 40 -6.13 -2.61 -13.09
C ASP A 40 -6.52 -1.74 -14.31
N GLY A 41 -5.80 -1.87 -15.43
CA GLY A 41 -6.05 -1.14 -16.67
C GLY A 41 -5.56 0.31 -16.68
N VAL A 42 -4.83 0.75 -15.64
CA VAL A 42 -4.14 2.05 -15.62
C VAL A 42 -2.69 1.82 -15.99
N ALA A 43 -2.27 2.32 -17.15
CA ALA A 43 -0.88 2.29 -17.58
C ALA A 43 -0.02 3.23 -16.73
N PHE A 44 1.24 2.85 -16.48
CA PHE A 44 2.21 3.65 -15.76
C PHE A 44 3.65 3.27 -16.18
N GLU A 45 4.58 4.21 -16.05
CA GLU A 45 6.01 3.96 -16.24
C GLU A 45 6.80 4.28 -14.96
N GLY A 46 7.37 3.26 -14.34
CA GLY A 46 8.21 3.41 -13.16
C GLY A 46 7.45 3.69 -11.84
N ALA A 47 8.22 3.80 -10.76
CA ALA A 47 7.68 3.92 -9.40
C ALA A 47 6.84 5.18 -9.15
N TYR A 48 7.18 6.30 -9.79
CA TYR A 48 6.48 7.58 -9.57
C TYR A 48 5.05 7.52 -10.12
N GLU A 49 4.89 7.05 -11.36
CA GLU A 49 3.57 6.92 -11.99
C GLU A 49 2.76 5.78 -11.36
N LEU A 50 3.41 4.69 -10.93
CA LEU A 50 2.75 3.66 -10.11
C LEU A 50 2.16 4.26 -8.83
N GLY A 51 2.92 5.11 -8.13
CA GLY A 51 2.46 5.80 -6.94
C GLY A 51 1.22 6.67 -7.21
N ALA A 52 1.20 7.39 -8.33
CA ALA A 52 0.03 8.16 -8.76
C ALA A 52 -1.18 7.25 -9.06
N ALA A 53 -0.97 6.17 -9.82
CA ALA A 53 -2.02 5.21 -10.18
C ALA A 53 -2.65 4.54 -8.95
N VAL A 54 -1.86 4.27 -7.91
CA VAL A 54 -2.33 3.68 -6.64
C VAL A 54 -3.03 4.73 -5.76
N ARG A 55 -2.50 5.96 -5.70
CA ARG A 55 -3.10 7.06 -4.91
C ARG A 55 -4.55 7.34 -5.31
N ASP A 56 -4.85 7.27 -6.60
CA ASP A 56 -6.18 7.62 -7.13
C ASP A 56 -7.22 6.50 -6.96
N LYS A 57 -6.85 5.35 -6.38
CA LYS A 57 -7.78 4.25 -6.11
C LYS A 57 -8.73 4.65 -4.96
N PRO A 58 -10.06 4.42 -5.08
CA PRO A 58 -11.02 4.79 -4.04
C PRO A 58 -10.77 4.16 -2.67
N LYS A 59 -10.05 3.05 -2.61
CA LYS A 59 -9.74 2.31 -1.38
C LYS A 59 -8.35 2.61 -0.83
N PHE A 60 -7.56 3.50 -1.45
CA PHE A 60 -6.16 3.71 -1.09
C PHE A 60 -5.98 3.97 0.40
N SER A 61 -6.68 4.97 0.95
CA SER A 61 -6.54 5.40 2.34
C SER A 61 -6.84 4.27 3.33
N LEU A 62 -8.02 3.66 3.20
CA LEU A 62 -8.44 2.57 4.06
C LEU A 62 -7.53 1.36 3.92
N CYS A 63 -7.13 0.98 2.69
CA CYS A 63 -6.18 -0.11 2.49
C CYS A 63 -4.84 0.16 3.17
N THR A 64 -4.34 1.40 3.16
CA THR A 64 -3.13 1.78 3.89
C THR A 64 -3.32 1.60 5.40
N VAL A 65 -4.43 2.07 5.96
CA VAL A 65 -4.75 1.92 7.39
C VAL A 65 -4.89 0.45 7.79
N LEU A 66 -5.59 -0.36 6.99
CA LEU A 66 -5.76 -1.79 7.25
C LEU A 66 -4.42 -2.53 7.24
N ASN A 67 -3.56 -2.27 6.26
CA ASN A 67 -2.24 -2.92 6.21
C ASN A 67 -1.33 -2.45 7.35
N LEU A 68 -1.41 -1.17 7.75
CA LEU A 68 -0.71 -0.67 8.92
C LEU A 68 -1.20 -1.34 10.21
N TYR A 69 -2.52 -1.48 10.39
CA TYR A 69 -3.12 -2.20 11.52
C TYR A 69 -2.63 -3.63 11.58
N ARG A 70 -2.75 -4.38 10.48
CA ARG A 70 -2.32 -5.79 10.38
C ARG A 70 -0.85 -5.96 10.69
N HIS A 71 -0.01 -5.03 10.22
CA HIS A 71 1.41 -5.04 10.53
C HIS A 71 1.68 -4.78 12.02
N ALA A 72 0.93 -3.85 12.63
CA ALA A 72 1.10 -3.48 14.03
C ALA A 72 0.57 -4.54 15.01
N THR A 73 -0.53 -5.23 14.67
CA THR A 73 -1.20 -6.20 15.57
C THR A 73 -0.92 -7.66 15.23
N GLY A 74 -0.42 -7.94 14.02
CA GLY A 74 -0.06 -9.29 13.59
C GLY A 74 -1.25 -10.17 13.17
N HIS A 75 -2.44 -9.61 12.94
CA HIS A 75 -3.60 -10.36 12.46
C HIS A 75 -4.45 -9.55 11.47
N VAL A 76 -5.35 -10.25 10.77
CA VAL A 76 -6.40 -9.62 9.94
C VAL A 76 -7.52 -9.13 10.84
N GLU A 77 -7.94 -7.89 10.64
CA GLU A 77 -9.06 -7.28 11.35
C GLU A 77 -10.36 -8.08 11.20
N THR A 78 -11.10 -8.16 12.29
CA THR A 78 -12.47 -8.67 12.37
C THR A 78 -13.48 -7.56 12.04
N SER A 79 -14.74 -7.93 11.85
CA SER A 79 -15.82 -6.96 11.60
C SER A 79 -15.98 -5.94 12.73
N GLY A 80 -15.74 -6.31 14.00
CA GLY A 80 -15.79 -5.36 15.12
C GLY A 80 -14.59 -4.40 15.18
N GLU A 81 -13.47 -4.75 14.55
CA GLU A 81 -12.26 -3.93 14.54
C GLU A 81 -12.24 -2.97 13.35
N ILE A 82 -12.72 -3.40 12.18
CA ILE A 82 -12.73 -2.55 10.98
C ILE A 82 -13.57 -1.29 11.17
N GLU A 83 -14.68 -1.37 11.90
CA GLU A 83 -15.51 -0.20 12.22
C GLU A 83 -14.72 0.89 12.97
N ARG A 84 -13.80 0.49 13.83
CA ARG A 84 -12.96 1.40 14.62
C ARG A 84 -11.81 1.99 13.79
N LEU A 85 -11.41 1.31 12.71
CA LEU A 85 -10.35 1.78 11.81
C LEU A 85 -10.82 2.88 10.85
N PHE A 86 -12.12 3.04 10.62
CA PHE A 86 -12.64 4.18 9.85
C PHE A 86 -12.28 5.53 10.49
N GLN A 87 -12.24 5.62 11.83
CA GLN A 87 -11.82 6.86 12.51
C GLN A 87 -10.36 7.19 12.25
N VAL A 88 -9.50 6.17 12.14
CA VAL A 88 -8.08 6.34 11.80
C VAL A 88 -7.93 6.74 10.33
N ASP A 89 -8.74 6.17 9.44
CA ASP A 89 -8.78 6.54 8.01
C ASP A 89 -9.24 7.99 7.80
N ASP A 90 -10.31 8.43 8.48
CA ASP A 90 -10.79 9.81 8.45
C ASP A 90 -9.71 10.79 8.91
N ALA A 91 -9.01 10.47 10.00
CA ALA A 91 -7.92 11.30 10.52
C ALA A 91 -6.72 11.31 9.56
N PHE A 92 -6.40 10.18 8.93
CA PHE A 92 -5.34 10.09 7.92
C PHE A 92 -5.64 10.97 6.70
N MET A 93 -6.87 10.94 6.20
CA MET A 93 -7.34 11.81 5.11
C MET A 93 -7.29 13.29 5.51
N ALA A 94 -7.79 13.63 6.70
CA ALA A 94 -7.79 15.01 7.22
C ALA A 94 -6.36 15.55 7.42
N ALA A 95 -5.39 14.67 7.67
CA ALA A 95 -3.98 14.98 7.79
C ALA A 95 -3.23 15.05 6.44
N ASP A 96 -3.94 15.11 5.30
CA ASP A 96 -3.34 15.12 3.96
C ASP A 96 -2.45 13.90 3.71
N TYR A 97 -2.92 12.72 4.14
CA TYR A 97 -2.26 11.43 3.94
C TYR A 97 -0.83 11.35 4.50
N ARG A 98 -0.51 12.11 5.56
CA ARG A 98 0.79 12.02 6.23
C ARG A 98 0.90 10.73 7.03
N PHE A 99 1.78 9.83 6.57
CA PHE A 99 1.96 8.51 7.19
C PHE A 99 2.30 8.57 8.68
N ARG A 100 3.10 9.56 9.12
CA ARG A 100 3.41 9.74 10.54
C ARG A 100 2.17 9.97 11.39
N ASP A 101 1.20 10.73 10.89
CA ASP A 101 -0.04 11.00 11.61
C ASP A 101 -0.91 9.73 11.65
N ALA A 102 -0.99 8.97 10.56
CA ALA A 102 -1.68 7.66 10.57
C ALA A 102 -1.11 6.71 11.64
N VAL A 103 0.21 6.67 11.81
CA VAL A 103 0.85 5.87 12.87
C VAL A 103 0.43 6.37 14.25
N VAL A 104 0.47 7.68 14.50
CA VAL A 104 0.08 8.27 15.79
C VAL A 104 -1.39 8.01 16.10
N GLU A 105 -2.28 8.23 15.14
CA GLU A 105 -3.72 8.00 15.28
C GLU A 105 -4.02 6.51 15.53
N LEU A 106 -3.34 5.62 14.81
CA LEU A 106 -3.51 4.19 15.03
C LEU A 106 -3.11 3.79 16.45
N VAL A 107 -1.91 4.15 16.93
CA VAL A 107 -1.45 3.74 18.27
C VAL A 107 -2.27 4.39 19.39
N ALA A 108 -2.85 5.57 19.13
CA ALA A 108 -3.76 6.23 20.04
C ALA A 108 -5.19 5.65 20.00
N SER A 109 -5.57 4.92 18.95
CA SER A 109 -6.93 4.42 18.74
C SER A 109 -7.35 3.33 19.74
N ARG A 110 -8.66 3.12 19.87
CA ARG A 110 -9.19 1.96 20.60
C ARG A 110 -8.91 0.65 19.89
N ALA A 111 -8.85 0.65 18.55
CA ALA A 111 -8.56 -0.54 17.75
C ALA A 111 -7.20 -1.14 18.12
N PHE A 112 -6.19 -0.30 18.33
CA PHE A 112 -4.87 -0.76 18.76
C PHE A 112 -4.84 -1.22 20.23
N ARG A 113 -5.58 -0.57 21.12
CA ARG A 113 -5.59 -0.89 22.56
C ARG A 113 -6.38 -2.14 22.93
N TYR A 114 -7.46 -2.42 22.19
CA TYR A 114 -8.41 -3.50 22.48
C TYR A 114 -8.62 -4.34 21.22
N VAL A 115 -7.64 -5.20 20.94
CA VAL A 115 -7.69 -6.18 19.85
C VAL A 115 -8.72 -7.26 20.20
N GLY A 116 -9.71 -7.48 19.33
CA GLY A 116 -10.63 -8.63 19.41
C GLY A 116 -11.92 -8.51 20.24
N GLU A 117 -12.33 -7.34 20.74
CA GLU A 117 -13.59 -7.23 21.52
C GLU A 117 -14.78 -6.66 20.71
N GLU A 118 -15.75 -7.53 20.42
CA GLU A 118 -17.18 -7.19 20.34
C GLU A 118 -17.67 -6.90 21.76
N MET A 119 -18.15 -5.68 22.01
CA MET A 119 -18.91 -5.32 23.22
C MET A 119 -20.39 -5.33 22.90
#